data_AF-A0A7M2V9I2-F1
#
_entry.id   AF-A0A7M2V9I2-F1
#
_cell.length_a   1.000
_cell.length_b   1.000
_cell.length_c   1.000
_cell.angle_alpha   90.00
_cell.angle_beta   90.00
_cell.angle_gamma   90.00
#
_symmetry.space_group_name_H-M   'P 1'
#
loop_
_entity.id
_entity.type
_entity.pdbx_description
1 polymer ?
#
loop_
_entity_poly.entity_id
_entity_poly.type
_entity_poly.pdbx_seq_one_letter_code
_entity_poly.pdbx_strand_id
1 'polypeptide(L)' 'MSDNTFDWPTYIRLMEQLLAVPLDDERRAELEVQLTRIAAMAQPLMAFPLPHRQEGAGEYRL' A
#
# COMPACT_ATOMS: atom_id res chain seq x y z
N MET A 1 20.34 -4.45 -4.84
CA MET A 1 18.89 -4.22 -5.05
C MET A 1 18.21 -5.23 -4.15
N SER A 2 17.60 -4.79 -3.06
CA SER A 2 16.92 -5.69 -2.14
C SER A 2 15.59 -6.06 -2.79
N ASP A 3 15.53 -7.20 -3.47
CA ASP A 3 14.26 -7.83 -3.85
C ASP A 3 13.60 -8.35 -2.58
N ASN A 4 13.02 -7.43 -1.83
CA ASN A 4 12.10 -7.75 -0.75
C ASN A 4 10.73 -7.94 -1.40
N THR A 5 10.53 -9.10 -2.01
CA THR A 5 9.24 -9.48 -2.58
C THR A 5 8.22 -9.51 -1.45
N PHE A 6 7.37 -8.49 -1.39
CA PHE A 6 6.35 -8.39 -0.35
C PHE A 6 5.30 -9.49 -0.56
N ASP A 7 4.93 -10.20 0.51
CA ASP A 7 3.93 -11.28 0.46
C ASP A 7 2.51 -10.68 0.44
N TRP A 8 2.10 -10.24 -0.76
CA TRP A 8 0.78 -9.68 -1.01
C TRP A 8 -0.37 -10.63 -0.67
N PRO A 9 -0.35 -11.93 -1.01
CA PRO A 9 -1.43 -12.85 -0.66
C PRO A 9 -1.73 -12.89 0.85
N THR A 10 -0.69 -12.97 1.68
CA THR A 10 -0.87 -12.99 3.14
C THR A 10 -1.40 -11.65 3.64
N TYR A 11 -0.84 -10.54 3.15
CA TYR A 11 -1.29 -9.20 3.53
C TYR A 11 -2.76 -8.95 3.18
N ILE A 12 -3.18 -9.31 1.97
CA ILE A 12 -4.56 -9.13 1.50
C ILE A 12 -5.52 -9.92 2.40
N ARG A 13 -5.21 -11.17 2.74
CA ARG A 13 -6.07 -11.99 3.63
C ARG A 13 -6.21 -11.38 5.02
N LEU A 14 -5.14 -10.81 5.56
CA LEU A 14 -5.19 -10.13 6.86
C LEU A 14 -6.04 -8.85 6.79
N MET A 15 -5.86 -8.05 5.75
CA MET A 15 -6.63 -6.81 5.57
C MET A 15 -8.11 -7.07 5.28
N GLU A 16 -8.44 -8.14 4.57
CA GLU A 16 -9.81 -8.61 4.34
C GLU A 16 -10.56 -8.77 5.68
N GLN A 17 -9.92 -9.43 6.64
CA GLN A 17 -10.47 -9.67 7.98
C GLN A 17 -10.51 -8.39 8.81
N LEU A 18 -9.44 -7.60 8.80
CA LEU A 18 -9.30 -6.40 9.64
C LEU A 18 -10.27 -5.28 9.22
N LEU A 19 -10.51 -5.13 7.91
CA LEU A 19 -11.37 -4.09 7.35
C LEU A 19 -12.82 -4.56 7.14
N ALA A 20 -13.12 -5.83 7.42
CA ALA A 20 -14.42 -6.45 7.19
C ALA A 20 -14.92 -6.30 5.73
N VAL A 21 -14.00 -6.45 4.77
CA VAL A 21 -14.30 -6.37 3.33
C VAL A 21 -14.22 -7.77 2.74
N PRO A 22 -15.33 -8.51 2.56
CA PRO A 22 -15.28 -9.87 2.02
C PRO A 22 -14.89 -9.86 0.54
N LEU A 23 -13.93 -10.71 0.18
CA LEU A 23 -13.45 -10.88 -1.19
C LEU A 23 -13.61 -12.32 -1.65
N ASP A 24 -13.84 -12.53 -2.94
CA ASP A 24 -13.71 -13.82 -3.59
C ASP A 24 -12.27 -14.01 -4.12
N ASP A 25 -11.96 -15.20 -4.63
CA ASP A 25 -10.61 -15.52 -5.11
C ASP A 25 -10.20 -14.67 -6.31
N GLU A 26 -11.14 -14.33 -7.20
CA GLU A 26 -10.90 -13.49 -8.37
C GLU A 26 -10.51 -12.07 -7.96
N ARG A 27 -11.25 -11.47 -7.02
CA ARG A 27 -10.96 -10.13 -6.50
C ARG A 27 -9.66 -10.09 -5.71
N ARG A 28 -9.33 -11.15 -4.96
CA ARG A 28 -8.03 -11.25 -4.28
C ARG A 28 -6.87 -11.24 -5.29
N ALA A 29 -6.98 -12.01 -6.36
CA ALA A 29 -5.95 -12.07 -7.40
C ALA A 29 -5.79 -10.71 -8.12
N GLU A 30 -6.90 -10.05 -8.46
CA GLU A 30 -6.83 -8.72 -9.08
C GLU A 30 -6.26 -7.67 -8.11
N LEU A 31 -6.62 -7.73 -6.83
CA LEU A 31 -6.11 -6.80 -5.83
C LEU A 31 -4.59 -6.92 -5.66
N GLU A 32 -4.04 -8.12 -5.73
CA GLU A 32 -2.58 -8.35 -5.73
C GLU A 32 -1.89 -7.62 -6.89
N VAL A 33 -2.44 -7.74 -8.11
CA VAL A 33 -1.91 -7.06 -9.29
C VAL A 33 -1.94 -5.54 -9.12
N GLN A 34 -3.06 -5.01 -8.64
CA GLN A 34 -3.24 -3.56 -8.48
C GLN A 34 -2.34 -3.00 -7.37
N LEU A 35 -2.25 -3.68 -6.22
CA LEU A 35 -1.38 -3.26 -5.12
C LEU A 35 0.09 -3.32 -5.51
N THR A 36 0.50 -4.34 -6.26
CA THR A 36 1.87 -4.44 -6.80
C THR A 36 2.19 -3.24 -7.71
N ARG A 37 1.26 -2.86 -8.60
CA ARG A 37 1.42 -1.68 -9.46
C ARG A 37 1.48 -0.38 -8.67
N ILE A 38 0.62 -0.22 -7.66
CA ILE A 38 0.61 0.96 -6.78
C ILE A 38 1.94 1.06 -6.03
N ALA A 39 2.45 -0.04 -5.49
CA ALA A 39 3.75 -0.07 -4.82
C ALA A 39 4.88 0.37 -5.76
N ALA A 40 4.88 -0.11 -7.00
CA ALA A 40 5.85 0.33 -8.01
C ALA A 40 5.73 1.84 -8.32
N MET A 41 4.51 2.37 -8.44
CA MET A 41 4.28 3.80 -8.65
C MET A 41 4.66 4.65 -7.43
N ALA A 42 4.56 4.11 -6.21
CA ALA A 42 4.92 4.78 -4.97
C ALA A 42 6.43 4.70 -4.68
N GLN A 43 7.17 3.78 -5.31
CA GLN A 43 8.60 3.58 -5.08
C GLN A 43 9.43 4.88 -5.21
N PRO A 44 9.21 5.77 -6.20
CA PRO A 44 9.92 7.03 -6.30
C PRO A 44 9.65 7.98 -5.12
N LEU A 45 8.42 7.96 -4.58
CA LEU A 45 8.05 8.76 -3.41
C LEU A 45 8.75 8.25 -2.15
N MET A 46 8.84 6.94 -1.97
CA MET A 46 9.56 6.33 -0.84
C MET A 46 11.06 6.55 -0.90
N ALA A 47 11.63 6.71 -2.10
CA ALA A 47 13.04 7.03 -2.30
C ALA A 47 13.38 8.50 -2.05
N PHE A 48 12.36 9.38 -1.99
CA PHE A 48 12.57 10.79 -1.71
C PHE A 48 12.85 11.01 -0.21
N PRO A 49 13.98 11.65 0.17
CA PRO A 49 14.31 11.87 1.57
C PRO A 49 13.33 12.87 2.19
N LEU A 50 12.62 12.43 3.24
CA LEU A 50 11.70 13.29 3.97
C LEU A 50 12.48 14.11 5.03
N PRO A 51 12.27 15.44 5.10
CA PRO A 51 12.84 16.25 6.18
C PRO A 51 12.26 15.84 7.55
N HIS A 52 13.01 16.12 8.63
CA HIS A 52 12.65 15.72 10.00
C HIS A 52 11.28 16.22 10.48
N ARG A 53 10.79 17.32 9.90
CA ARG A 53 9.43 17.82 10.10
C ARG A 53 8.88 18.18 8.72
N GLN A 54 7.85 17.46 8.33
CA GLN A 54 7.07 17.75 7.13
C GLN A 54 5.63 17.88 7.57
N GLU A 55 5.09 19.10 7.53
CA GLU A 55 3.68 19.32 7.75
C GLU A 55 2.92 18.72 6.55
N GLY A 56 1.81 18.02 6.82
CA GLY A 56 0.95 17.53 5.74
C GLY A 56 0.50 18.73 4.89
N ALA A 57 0.33 18.53 3.59
CA ALA A 57 -0.02 19.62 2.66
C ALA A 57 -1.37 20.32 2.95
N GLY A 58 -2.12 19.86 3.96
CA GLY A 58 -3.34 20.51 4.44
C GLY A 58 -3.12 21.16 5.81
N GLU A 59 -3.26 22.48 5.88
CA GLU A 59 -3.48 23.19 7.13
C GLU A 59 -4.97 23.05 7.52
N TYR A 60 -5.25 22.38 8.64
CA TYR A 60 -6.59 22.39 9.21
C TYR A 60 -6.82 23.72 9.93
N ARG A 61 -7.85 24.48 9.51
CA ARG A 61 -8.34 25.67 10.20
C ARG A 61 -9.72 25.38 10.79
N LEU A 62 -9.88 25.70 12.08
CA LEU A 62 -11.13 25.64 12.84
C LEU A 62 -12.09 26.76 12.43
#